data_AF-A0A8T6NGU5-F1
#
_entry.id   AF-A0A8T6NGU5-F1
#
_cell.length_a   1.000
_cell.length_b   1.000
_cell.length_c   1.000
_cell.angle_alpha   90.00
_cell.angle_beta   90.00
_cell.angle_gamma   90.00
#
_symmetry.space_group_name_H-M   'P 1'
#
loop_
_entity.id
_entity.type
_entity.pdbx_description
1 polymer ?
#
loop_
_entity_poly.entity_id
_entity_poly.type
_entity_poly.pdbx_seq_one_letter_code
_entity_poly.pdbx_strand_id
1 'polypeptide(L)'
;MDQIRKQISDGSERYDSELIDRWDKIAERLTRREDTSVMGRSLAQAIRGGVAFHHAGLTHNQRKTVEEAFRQGTLLAIVATPTLAQGVNLPARRVIIRDHRRWSSIGGGSMPLPVMEIRQMLGRAGRPKFDDSGDAWILAKDEDDELNIVELYMLSEPEEVTSKLANPSAIRAEEDPALLTHLLSVIATGGLRDRDSISRFFDKTFLATQMSEQSLESRLDDVIGWLAENGMITKEGESEEVLSRIKERENSTSETEDWQDEMPEWAKTGE
;
A
#
# COMPACT_ATOMS: atom_id res chain seq x y z
N MET A 1 17.44 11.95 -26.04
CA MET A 1 16.81 10.83 -26.78
C MET A 1 17.73 10.28 -27.86
N ASP A 2 18.58 11.10 -28.48
CA ASP A 2 19.48 10.67 -29.56
C ASP A 2 20.75 9.95 -29.10
N GLN A 3 21.07 9.92 -27.80
CA GLN A 3 22.38 9.45 -27.35
C GLN A 3 22.58 7.94 -27.53
N ILE A 4 21.54 7.11 -27.32
CA ILE A 4 21.65 5.66 -27.54
C ILE A 4 21.64 5.34 -29.05
N ARG A 5 20.80 6.03 -29.83
CA ARG A 5 20.80 5.91 -31.30
C ARG A 5 22.16 6.31 -31.89
N LYS A 6 22.77 7.36 -31.35
CA LYS A 6 24.12 7.80 -31.68
C LYS A 6 25.18 6.76 -31.28
N GLN A 7 25.08 6.17 -30.10
CA GLN A 7 25.97 5.07 -29.71
C GLN A 7 25.86 3.86 -30.66
N ILE A 8 24.65 3.52 -31.11
CA ILE A 8 24.45 2.45 -32.10
C ILE A 8 25.05 2.82 -33.46
N SER A 9 24.86 4.06 -33.93
CA SER A 9 25.50 4.52 -35.18
C SER A 9 27.03 4.56 -35.09
N ASP A 10 27.56 4.79 -33.89
CA ASP A 10 28.99 4.80 -33.59
C ASP A 10 29.56 3.38 -33.33
N GLY A 11 28.76 2.32 -33.54
CA GLY A 11 29.21 0.92 -33.48
C GLY A 11 29.19 0.30 -32.07
N SER A 12 28.22 0.66 -31.22
CA SER A 12 28.11 0.11 -29.87
C SER A 12 28.00 -1.43 -29.85
N GLU A 13 28.87 -2.09 -29.09
CA GLU A 13 28.74 -3.53 -28.79
C GLU A 13 27.57 -3.83 -27.81
N ARG A 14 27.03 -2.80 -27.17
CA ARG A 14 26.05 -2.95 -26.07
C ARG A 14 24.60 -2.92 -26.56
N TYR A 15 24.34 -2.29 -27.70
CA TYR A 15 22.99 -2.11 -28.23
C TYR A 15 22.97 -2.40 -29.72
N ASP A 16 21.98 -3.17 -30.16
CA ASP A 16 21.80 -3.55 -31.56
C ASP A 16 20.75 -2.68 -32.25
N SER A 17 20.92 -2.49 -33.56
CA SER A 17 19.95 -1.93 -34.50
C SER A 17 18.55 -2.56 -34.37
N GLU A 18 18.46 -3.87 -34.09
CA GLU A 18 17.17 -4.54 -33.88
C GLU A 18 16.38 -4.01 -32.67
N LEU A 19 17.04 -3.41 -31.66
CA LEU A 19 16.35 -2.77 -30.54
C LEU A 19 15.65 -1.49 -30.98
N ILE A 20 16.27 -0.71 -31.86
CA ILE A 20 15.69 0.52 -32.42
C ILE A 20 14.40 0.17 -33.17
N ASP A 21 14.44 -0.85 -34.02
CA ASP A 21 13.28 -1.32 -34.76
C ASP A 21 12.14 -1.78 -33.84
N ARG A 22 12.48 -2.47 -32.75
CA ARG A 22 11.49 -2.87 -31.73
C ARG A 22 10.86 -1.66 -31.05
N TRP A 23 11.65 -0.64 -30.69
CA TRP A 23 11.14 0.60 -30.10
C TRP A 23 10.20 1.34 -31.05
N ASP A 24 10.59 1.47 -32.32
CA ASP A 24 9.78 2.17 -33.33
C ASP A 24 8.46 1.41 -33.58
N LYS A 25 8.48 0.07 -33.66
CA LYS A 25 7.26 -0.76 -33.75
C LYS A 25 6.33 -0.58 -32.53
N ILE A 26 6.88 -0.55 -31.32
CA ILE A 26 6.06 -0.34 -30.11
C ILE A 26 5.45 1.07 -30.12
N ALA A 27 6.25 2.09 -30.43
CA ALA A 27 5.80 3.48 -30.50
C ALA A 27 4.70 3.67 -31.54
N GLU A 28 4.85 3.09 -32.74
CA GLU A 28 3.82 3.12 -33.78
C GLU A 28 2.53 2.42 -33.37
N ARG A 29 2.63 1.26 -32.71
CA ARG A 29 1.45 0.53 -32.23
C ARG A 29 0.65 1.35 -31.22
N LEU A 30 1.33 2.16 -30.39
CA LEU A 30 0.70 3.04 -29.41
C LEU A 30 0.07 4.28 -30.05
N THR A 31 0.57 4.75 -31.20
CA THR A 31 0.00 5.90 -31.92
C THR A 31 -1.04 5.54 -32.98
N ARG A 32 -1.07 4.29 -33.48
CA ARG A 32 -2.06 3.81 -34.46
C ARG A 32 -3.42 3.47 -33.85
N ARG A 33 -3.46 3.06 -32.58
CA ARG A 33 -4.72 2.90 -31.83
C ARG A 33 -5.18 4.28 -31.36
N GLU A 34 -6.49 4.52 -31.26
CA GLU A 34 -7.24 5.78 -31.08
C GLU A 34 -6.76 6.78 -29.97
N ASP A 35 -5.66 6.50 -29.27
CA ASP A 35 -5.05 7.36 -28.25
C ASP A 35 -3.99 8.32 -28.84
N THR A 36 -4.38 9.21 -29.75
CA THR A 36 -3.58 10.40 -30.13
C THR A 36 -3.62 11.50 -29.07
N SER A 37 -3.72 11.15 -27.79
CA SER A 37 -3.61 12.13 -26.71
C SER A 37 -2.19 12.71 -26.68
N VAL A 38 -2.06 13.90 -26.11
CA VAL A 38 -0.73 14.51 -25.86
C VAL A 38 0.14 13.54 -25.05
N MET A 39 -0.46 12.85 -24.08
CA MET A 39 0.20 11.82 -23.26
C MET A 39 0.69 10.62 -24.08
N GLY A 40 -0.16 10.09 -24.97
CA GLY A 40 0.19 8.97 -25.85
C GLY A 40 1.35 9.31 -26.79
N ARG A 41 1.36 10.52 -27.36
CA ARG A 41 2.48 11.00 -28.19
C ARG A 41 3.77 11.14 -27.40
N SER A 42 3.71 11.71 -26.19
CA SER A 42 4.88 11.82 -25.31
C SER A 42 5.43 10.45 -24.91
N LEU A 43 4.55 9.48 -24.62
CA LEU A 43 4.95 8.11 -24.31
C LEU A 43 5.62 7.44 -25.50
N ALA A 44 5.02 7.53 -26.69
CA ALA A 44 5.61 6.98 -27.91
C ALA A 44 6.98 7.61 -28.20
N GLN A 45 7.13 8.92 -27.99
CA GLN A 45 8.41 9.60 -28.15
C GLN A 45 9.46 9.10 -27.15
N ALA A 46 9.09 8.90 -25.88
CA ALA A 46 9.95 8.29 -24.88
C ALA A 46 10.41 6.89 -25.33
N ILE A 47 9.48 6.06 -25.79
CA ILE A 47 9.77 4.67 -26.17
C ILE A 47 10.76 4.60 -27.34
N ARG A 48 10.71 5.54 -28.29
CA ARG A 48 11.68 5.62 -29.40
C ARG A 48 13.14 5.81 -28.96
N GLY A 49 13.36 6.27 -27.72
CA GLY A 49 14.69 6.36 -27.10
C GLY A 49 14.98 5.24 -26.10
N GLY A 50 14.17 4.17 -26.07
CA GLY A 50 14.37 3.01 -25.20
C GLY A 50 13.92 3.20 -23.76
N VAL A 51 13.20 4.28 -23.44
CA VAL A 51 12.70 4.58 -22.09
C VAL A 51 11.20 4.79 -22.10
N ALA A 52 10.53 4.59 -20.98
CA ALA A 52 9.10 4.92 -20.86
C ALA A 52 8.80 5.55 -19.50
N PHE A 53 7.70 6.28 -19.42
CA PHE A 53 7.12 6.66 -18.13
C PHE A 53 5.91 5.79 -17.79
N HIS A 54 5.62 5.60 -16.51
CA HIS A 54 4.49 4.80 -16.03
C HIS A 54 3.79 5.49 -14.85
N HIS A 55 2.49 5.76 -15.02
CA HIS A 55 1.65 6.37 -13.99
C HIS A 55 0.16 6.08 -14.24
N ALA A 56 -0.69 6.38 -13.27
CA ALA A 56 -2.14 6.13 -13.33
C ALA A 56 -2.84 6.82 -14.53
N GLY A 57 -2.33 7.97 -14.98
CA GLY A 57 -2.86 8.70 -16.15
C GLY A 57 -2.66 8.03 -17.52
N LEU A 58 -1.91 6.93 -17.61
CA LEU A 58 -1.83 6.13 -18.85
C LEU A 58 -3.03 5.20 -18.96
N THR A 59 -3.47 4.85 -20.17
CA THR A 59 -4.53 3.83 -20.34
C THR A 59 -4.03 2.45 -19.94
N HIS A 60 -4.93 1.53 -19.60
CA HIS A 60 -4.55 0.16 -19.22
C HIS A 60 -3.70 -0.53 -20.30
N ASN A 61 -4.05 -0.34 -21.58
CA ASN A 61 -3.30 -0.90 -22.70
C ASN A 61 -1.89 -0.29 -22.84
N GLN A 62 -1.73 1.01 -22.56
CA GLN A 62 -0.41 1.66 -22.53
C GLN A 62 0.46 1.11 -21.40
N ARG A 63 -0.07 1.03 -20.17
CA ARG A 63 0.66 0.47 -19.00
C ARG A 63 1.11 -0.97 -19.26
N LYS A 64 0.19 -1.82 -19.74
CA LYS A 64 0.49 -3.22 -20.09
C LYS A 64 1.59 -3.33 -21.15
N THR A 65 1.57 -2.46 -22.15
CA THR A 65 2.60 -2.43 -23.21
C THR A 65 3.98 -2.06 -22.66
N VAL A 66 4.04 -1.04 -21.79
CA VAL A 66 5.29 -0.60 -21.15
C VAL A 66 5.85 -1.69 -20.23
N GLU A 67 5.01 -2.28 -19.38
CA GLU A 67 5.41 -3.35 -18.46
C GLU A 67 5.96 -4.57 -19.20
N GLU A 68 5.28 -5.00 -20.27
CA GLU A 68 5.74 -6.15 -21.06
C GLU A 68 7.05 -5.85 -21.79
N ALA A 69 7.15 -4.67 -22.43
CA ALA A 69 8.37 -4.29 -23.13
C ALA A 69 9.58 -4.18 -22.20
N PHE A 70 9.40 -3.73 -20.96
CA PHE A 70 10.47 -3.71 -19.96
C PHE A 70 10.82 -5.10 -19.42
N ARG A 71 9.81 -5.94 -19.15
CA ARG A 71 10.03 -7.34 -18.72
C ARG A 71 10.82 -8.15 -19.75
N GLN A 72 10.57 -7.91 -21.03
CA GLN A 72 11.29 -8.53 -22.14
C GLN A 72 12.69 -7.93 -22.36
N GLY A 73 13.11 -6.93 -21.58
CA GLY A 73 14.37 -6.22 -21.78
C GLY A 73 14.43 -5.37 -23.05
N THR A 74 13.28 -5.12 -23.70
CA THR A 74 13.21 -4.24 -24.86
C THR A 74 13.34 -2.78 -24.40
N LEU A 75 12.60 -2.35 -23.38
CA LEU A 75 12.84 -1.05 -22.75
C LEU A 75 14.00 -1.15 -21.75
N LEU A 76 14.87 -0.15 -21.79
CA LEU A 76 16.08 -0.07 -20.97
C LEU A 76 15.79 0.51 -19.59
N ALA A 77 14.81 1.42 -19.49
CA ALA A 77 14.41 2.04 -18.23
C ALA A 77 12.92 2.42 -18.24
N ILE A 78 12.32 2.40 -17.04
CA ILE A 78 11.01 3.00 -16.78
C ILE A 78 11.17 4.05 -15.68
N VAL A 79 10.57 5.21 -15.89
CA VAL A 79 10.36 6.25 -14.86
C VAL A 79 8.94 6.14 -14.36
N ALA A 80 8.72 5.86 -13.08
CA ALA A 80 7.37 5.61 -12.57
C ALA A 80 7.03 6.43 -11.33
N THR A 81 5.73 6.71 -11.17
CA THR A 81 5.20 7.20 -9.89
C THR A 81 5.17 6.07 -8.85
N PRO A 82 5.16 6.39 -7.54
CA PRO A 82 5.23 5.38 -6.46
C PRO A 82 4.19 4.26 -6.54
N THR A 83 3.04 4.52 -7.16
CA THR A 83 1.99 3.51 -7.40
C THR A 83 2.47 2.26 -8.14
N LEU A 84 3.53 2.35 -8.95
CA LEU A 84 4.12 1.16 -9.59
C LEU A 84 4.77 0.23 -8.55
N ALA A 85 5.31 0.79 -7.46
CA ALA A 85 5.98 0.03 -6.42
C ALA A 85 5.03 -0.89 -5.64
N GLN A 86 3.71 -0.66 -5.71
CA GLN A 86 2.71 -1.32 -4.88
C GLN A 86 1.75 -2.29 -5.62
N GLY A 87 2.06 -2.74 -6.84
CA GLY A 87 1.10 -3.63 -7.53
C GLY A 87 1.56 -4.35 -8.80
N VAL A 88 2.83 -4.21 -9.20
CA VAL A 88 3.34 -4.85 -10.43
C VAL A 88 4.60 -5.63 -10.12
N ASN A 89 4.68 -6.91 -10.53
CA ASN A 89 5.92 -7.68 -10.43
C ASN A 89 6.85 -7.32 -11.60
N LEU A 90 7.65 -6.28 -11.39
CA LEU A 90 8.58 -5.72 -12.36
C LEU A 90 9.94 -5.46 -11.68
N PRO A 91 10.74 -6.51 -11.41
CA PRO A 91 12.06 -6.33 -10.84
C PRO A 91 12.98 -5.67 -11.88
N ALA A 92 13.87 -4.81 -11.42
CA ALA A 92 14.87 -4.14 -12.24
C ALA A 92 16.25 -4.44 -11.70
N ARG A 93 17.28 -4.54 -12.56
CA ARG A 93 18.66 -4.69 -12.08
C ARG A 93 19.04 -3.56 -11.12
N ARG A 94 18.63 -2.34 -11.45
CA ARG A 94 18.86 -1.15 -10.65
C ARG A 94 17.57 -0.37 -10.42
N VAL A 95 17.38 0.10 -9.18
CA VAL A 95 16.31 1.04 -8.82
C VAL A 95 16.94 2.37 -8.41
N ILE A 96 16.36 3.46 -8.88
CA ILE A 96 16.79 4.82 -8.53
C ILE A 96 15.57 5.58 -8.00
N ILE A 97 15.62 5.95 -6.74
CA ILE A 97 14.63 6.80 -6.08
C ILE A 97 15.09 8.24 -6.27
N ARG A 98 14.48 8.92 -7.24
CA ARG A 98 14.82 10.30 -7.60
C ARG A 98 14.35 11.30 -6.55
N ASP A 99 13.15 11.10 -6.01
CA ASP A 99 12.54 11.99 -5.03
C ASP A 99 12.08 11.16 -3.82
N HIS A 100 12.65 11.44 -2.65
CA HIS A 100 12.30 10.77 -1.39
C HIS A 100 11.31 11.58 -0.54
N ARG A 101 10.77 12.68 -1.09
CA ARG A 101 9.80 13.56 -0.43
C ARG A 101 8.59 13.80 -1.31
N ARG A 102 7.41 13.95 -0.72
CA ARG A 102 6.16 14.30 -1.40
C ARG A 102 5.43 15.45 -0.72
N TRP A 103 4.70 16.23 -1.50
CA TRP A 103 3.81 17.24 -0.94
C TRP A 103 2.67 16.58 -0.18
N SER A 104 2.46 17.00 1.07
CA SER A 104 1.31 16.62 1.90
C SER A 104 0.45 17.85 2.14
N SER A 105 -0.80 17.80 1.70
CA SER A 105 -1.76 18.90 1.97
C SER A 105 -2.13 18.96 3.45
N ILE A 106 -2.19 17.81 4.13
CA ILE A 106 -2.45 17.71 5.57
C ILE A 106 -1.25 18.25 6.36
N GLY A 107 -0.03 17.90 5.95
CA GLY A 107 1.20 18.39 6.58
C GLY A 107 1.59 19.81 6.17
N GLY A 108 0.84 20.44 5.26
CA GLY A 108 1.13 21.79 4.76
C GLY A 108 2.50 21.97 4.10
N GLY A 109 3.13 20.89 3.62
CA GLY A 109 4.54 20.93 3.25
C GLY A 109 5.06 19.68 2.54
N SER A 110 6.34 19.76 2.14
CA SER A 110 7.09 18.62 1.59
C SER A 110 7.53 17.70 2.72
N MET A 111 6.92 16.52 2.80
CA MET A 111 7.17 15.51 3.82
C MET A 111 8.00 14.36 3.26
N PRO A 112 8.87 13.72 4.06
CA PRO A 112 9.53 12.50 3.64
C PRO A 112 8.48 11.42 3.27
N LEU A 113 8.83 10.57 2.30
CA LEU A 113 8.06 9.36 2.04
C LEU A 113 8.18 8.40 3.23
N PRO A 114 7.16 7.58 3.52
CA PRO A 114 7.25 6.57 4.55
C PRO A 114 8.43 5.61 4.33
N VAL A 115 9.09 5.20 5.40
CA VAL A 115 10.24 4.27 5.37
C VAL A 115 9.83 2.96 4.69
N MET A 116 8.65 2.44 5.02
CA MET A 116 8.13 1.23 4.36
C MET A 116 7.98 1.40 2.84
N GLU A 117 7.55 2.56 2.36
CA GLU A 117 7.37 2.85 0.94
C GLU A 117 8.72 2.88 0.21
N ILE A 118 9.73 3.51 0.80
CA ILE A 118 11.11 3.53 0.27
C ILE A 118 11.69 2.11 0.27
N ARG A 119 11.60 1.36 1.37
CA ARG A 119 12.12 -0.02 1.44
C ARG A 119 11.46 -0.94 0.40
N GLN A 120 10.16 -0.78 0.15
CA GLN A 120 9.48 -1.51 -0.93
C GLN A 120 10.02 -1.16 -2.33
N MET A 121 10.39 0.10 -2.58
CA MET A 121 11.04 0.50 -3.83
C MET A 121 12.43 -0.10 -3.94
N LEU A 122 13.25 0.00 -2.90
CA LEU A 122 14.62 -0.56 -2.87
C LEU A 122 14.60 -2.08 -3.10
N GLY A 123 13.66 -2.79 -2.51
CA GLY A 123 13.48 -4.25 -2.65
C GLY A 123 13.13 -4.73 -4.07
N ARG A 124 12.91 -3.82 -5.02
CA ARG A 124 12.70 -4.16 -6.45
C ARG A 124 14.00 -4.23 -7.24
N ALA A 125 15.13 -3.85 -6.64
CA ALA A 125 16.44 -3.99 -7.23
C ALA A 125 16.89 -5.46 -7.20
N GLY A 126 17.46 -5.91 -8.32
CA GLY A 126 17.87 -7.29 -8.54
C GLY A 126 16.78 -8.12 -9.20
N ARG A 127 17.12 -8.79 -10.31
CA ARG A 127 16.21 -9.71 -11.00
C ARG A 127 16.60 -11.14 -10.65
N PRO A 128 15.76 -11.88 -9.90
CA PRO A 128 16.03 -13.28 -9.61
C PRO A 128 16.32 -14.05 -10.90
N LYS A 129 17.38 -14.86 -10.91
CA LYS A 129 17.86 -15.68 -12.05
C LYS A 129 18.54 -14.91 -13.21
N PHE A 130 18.58 -13.58 -13.20
CA PHE A 130 19.20 -12.80 -14.27
C PHE A 130 20.39 -11.96 -13.82
N ASP A 131 20.42 -11.52 -12.56
CA ASP A 131 21.52 -10.75 -11.99
C ASP A 131 22.00 -11.39 -10.69
N ASP A 132 23.31 -11.42 -10.48
CA ASP A 132 23.94 -11.91 -9.24
C ASP A 132 23.73 -10.94 -8.06
N SER A 133 23.52 -9.66 -8.37
CA SER A 133 23.22 -8.60 -7.40
C SER A 133 22.34 -7.51 -8.02
N GLY A 134 21.62 -6.78 -7.16
CA GLY A 134 20.84 -5.61 -7.52
C GLY A 134 21.36 -4.36 -6.81
N ASP A 135 21.27 -3.21 -7.49
CA ASP A 135 21.68 -1.92 -6.92
C ASP A 135 20.46 -1.02 -6.68
N ALA A 136 20.37 -0.39 -5.51
CA ALA A 136 19.31 0.57 -5.21
C ALA A 136 19.89 1.89 -4.70
N TRP A 137 19.50 3.00 -5.32
CA TRP A 137 20.11 4.31 -5.12
C TRP A 137 19.01 5.31 -4.72
N ILE A 138 19.26 6.13 -3.71
CA ILE A 138 18.42 7.28 -3.36
C ILE A 138 19.20 8.54 -3.71
N LEU A 139 18.60 9.43 -4.49
CA LEU A 139 19.25 10.69 -4.84
C LEU A 139 19.12 11.69 -3.68
N ALA A 140 20.25 12.05 -3.09
CA ALA A 140 20.39 13.18 -2.17
C ALA A 140 20.66 14.48 -2.94
N LYS A 141 20.21 15.60 -2.41
CA LYS A 141 20.46 16.93 -2.99
C LYS A 141 21.84 17.48 -2.60
N ASP A 142 22.25 17.23 -1.37
CA ASP A 142 23.48 17.69 -0.74
C ASP A 142 23.87 16.72 0.39
N GLU A 143 25.00 16.98 1.06
CA GLU A 143 25.53 16.12 2.13
C GLU A 143 24.61 16.06 3.35
N ASP A 144 23.91 17.15 3.68
CA ASP A 144 22.96 17.17 4.81
C ASP A 144 21.74 16.30 4.49
N ASP A 145 21.20 16.39 3.27
CA ASP A 145 20.11 15.54 2.78
C ASP A 145 20.52 14.06 2.74
N GLU A 146 21.77 13.75 2.38
CA GLU A 146 22.32 12.40 2.42
C GLU A 146 22.32 11.82 3.83
N LEU A 147 22.80 12.57 4.83
CA LEU A 147 22.81 12.13 6.23
C LEU A 147 21.38 11.84 6.73
N ASN A 148 20.42 12.73 6.42
CA ASN A 148 19.02 12.54 6.76
C ASN A 148 18.41 11.30 6.09
N ILE A 149 18.73 11.04 4.82
CA ILE A 149 18.29 9.85 4.08
C ILE A 149 18.83 8.58 4.73
N VAL A 150 20.11 8.56 5.11
CA VAL A 150 20.74 7.40 5.75
C VAL A 150 20.09 7.13 7.10
N GLU A 151 19.96 8.16 7.95
CA GLU A 151 19.35 8.02 9.27
C GLU A 151 17.90 7.51 9.18
N LEU A 152 17.10 8.13 8.31
CA LEU A 152 15.67 7.81 8.20
C LEU A 152 15.40 6.48 7.48
N TYR A 153 16.08 6.19 6.37
CA TYR A 153 15.71 5.06 5.52
C TYR A 153 16.58 3.82 5.68
N MET A 154 17.84 3.98 6.11
CA MET A 154 18.78 2.87 6.25
C MET A 154 18.91 2.40 7.70
N LEU A 155 18.93 3.32 8.66
CA LEU A 155 19.17 3.02 10.07
C LEU A 155 17.88 2.87 10.89
N SER A 156 16.80 3.55 10.51
CA SER A 156 15.53 3.48 11.24
C SER A 156 14.68 2.29 10.79
N GLU A 157 13.88 1.75 11.70
CA GLU A 157 12.87 0.73 11.39
C GLU A 157 11.65 1.32 10.64
N PRO A 158 10.90 0.51 9.87
CA PRO A 158 9.68 0.96 9.24
C PRO A 158 8.63 1.39 10.27
N GLU A 159 7.74 2.28 9.85
CA GLU A 159 6.64 2.73 10.70
C GLU A 159 5.73 1.57 11.11
N GLU A 160 5.24 1.61 12.34
CA GLU A 160 4.27 0.63 12.82
C GLU A 160 2.97 0.70 12.01
N VAL A 161 2.42 -0.48 11.73
CA VAL A 161 1.11 -0.59 11.08
C VAL A 161 0.05 -0.18 12.09
N THR A 162 -0.73 0.86 11.77
CA THR A 162 -1.84 1.33 12.59
C THR A 162 -3.17 1.07 11.90
N SER A 163 -4.15 0.63 12.69
CA SER A 163 -5.53 0.48 12.25
C SER A 163 -6.04 1.79 11.69
N LYS A 164 -6.71 1.73 10.53
CA LYS A 164 -7.40 2.86 9.90
C LYS A 164 -8.91 2.80 10.11
N LEU A 165 -9.37 1.90 10.97
CA LEU A 165 -10.78 1.75 11.31
C LEU A 165 -11.29 2.92 12.15
N ALA A 166 -10.41 3.54 12.96
CA ALA A 166 -10.70 4.76 13.69
C ALA A 166 -9.64 5.82 13.40
N ASN A 167 -10.07 7.08 13.44
CA ASN A 167 -9.19 8.23 13.37
C ASN A 167 -8.63 8.53 14.77
N PRO A 168 -7.30 8.39 15.01
CA PRO A 168 -6.72 8.62 16.34
C PRO A 168 -6.92 10.04 16.87
N SER A 169 -7.04 11.02 15.96
CA SER A 169 -7.24 12.43 16.31
C SER A 169 -8.71 12.83 16.40
N ALA A 170 -9.65 11.94 16.10
CA ALA A 170 -11.07 12.23 16.23
C ALA A 170 -11.45 12.35 17.71
N ILE A 171 -12.09 13.48 18.04
CA ILE A 171 -12.70 13.77 19.33
C ILE A 171 -14.20 13.49 19.26
N ARG A 172 -14.81 13.68 18.09
CA ARG A 172 -16.25 13.48 17.86
C ARG A 172 -16.51 12.36 16.86
N ALA A 173 -17.71 11.79 16.91
CA ALA A 173 -18.12 10.71 16.03
C ALA A 173 -18.02 11.11 14.54
N GLU A 174 -18.46 12.31 14.15
CA GLU A 174 -18.41 12.80 12.77
C GLU A 174 -17.00 12.97 12.19
N GLU A 175 -15.98 13.01 13.04
CA GLU A 175 -14.56 13.09 12.65
C GLU A 175 -13.96 11.70 12.38
N ASP A 176 -14.74 10.63 12.60
CA ASP A 176 -14.37 9.24 12.38
C ASP A 176 -15.23 8.55 11.30
N PRO A 177 -15.10 8.95 10.03
CA PRO A 177 -15.98 8.49 8.96
C PRO A 177 -15.86 6.99 8.67
N ALA A 178 -14.67 6.40 8.90
CA ALA A 178 -14.46 4.97 8.71
C ALA A 178 -15.26 4.17 9.74
N LEU A 179 -15.10 4.50 11.02
CA LEU A 179 -15.81 3.82 12.10
C LEU A 179 -17.33 3.99 11.95
N LEU A 180 -17.79 5.21 11.66
CA LEU A 180 -19.21 5.51 11.38
C LEU A 180 -19.78 4.62 10.28
N THR A 181 -19.11 4.58 9.12
CA THR A 181 -19.59 3.85 7.94
C THR A 181 -19.64 2.34 8.23
N HIS A 182 -18.59 1.81 8.86
CA HIS A 182 -18.50 0.38 9.14
C HIS A 182 -19.49 -0.05 10.22
N LEU A 183 -19.66 0.74 11.29
CA LEU A 183 -20.65 0.46 12.32
C LEU A 183 -22.07 0.47 11.76
N LEU A 184 -22.43 1.49 10.97
CA LEU A 184 -23.74 1.56 10.33
C LEU A 184 -23.96 0.37 9.39
N SER A 185 -22.95 -0.03 8.61
CA SER A 185 -23.04 -1.21 7.75
C SER A 185 -23.26 -2.49 8.56
N VAL A 186 -22.56 -2.65 9.67
CA VAL A 186 -22.70 -3.84 10.53
C VAL A 186 -24.12 -3.96 11.11
N ILE A 187 -24.75 -2.83 11.43
CA ILE A 187 -26.15 -2.80 11.89
C ILE A 187 -27.13 -3.04 10.74
N ALA A 188 -26.98 -2.29 9.64
CA ALA A 188 -27.94 -2.26 8.54
C ALA A 188 -27.90 -3.53 7.67
N THR A 189 -26.71 -4.08 7.42
CA THR A 189 -26.52 -5.24 6.53
C THR A 189 -25.89 -6.44 7.24
N GLY A 190 -25.04 -6.19 8.24
CA GLY A 190 -24.38 -7.25 9.02
C GLY A 190 -25.30 -7.96 10.01
N GLY A 191 -26.48 -7.41 10.29
CA GLY A 191 -27.47 -8.03 11.16
C GLY A 191 -27.12 -8.01 12.65
N LEU A 192 -26.09 -7.26 13.06
CA LEU A 192 -25.80 -7.06 14.49
C LEU A 192 -26.75 -5.99 15.04
N ARG A 193 -27.68 -6.43 15.90
CA ARG A 193 -28.79 -5.59 16.38
C ARG A 193 -28.65 -5.15 17.83
N ASP A 194 -27.60 -5.59 18.52
CA ASP A 194 -27.42 -5.33 19.94
C ASP A 194 -25.99 -4.91 20.28
N ARG A 195 -25.86 -4.18 21.38
CA ARG A 195 -24.61 -3.55 21.81
C ARG A 195 -23.51 -4.57 22.15
N ASP A 196 -23.86 -5.70 22.78
CA ASP A 196 -22.92 -6.80 23.11
C ASP A 196 -22.33 -7.42 21.83
N SER A 197 -23.18 -7.70 20.85
CA SER A 197 -22.74 -8.27 19.58
C SER A 197 -21.83 -7.31 18.81
N ILE A 198 -22.14 -6.00 18.85
CA ILE A 198 -21.28 -4.96 18.27
C ILE A 198 -19.92 -4.91 18.97
N SER A 199 -19.88 -4.81 20.32
CA SER A 199 -18.64 -4.85 21.10
C SER A 199 -17.76 -6.02 20.70
N ARG A 200 -18.33 -7.23 20.72
CA ARG A 200 -17.60 -8.45 20.41
C ARG A 200 -17.05 -8.48 19.00
N PHE A 201 -17.77 -7.91 18.04
CA PHE A 201 -17.27 -7.83 16.68
C PHE A 201 -16.05 -6.92 16.60
N PHE A 202 -16.13 -5.71 17.19
CA PHE A 202 -15.04 -4.74 17.16
C PHE A 202 -13.83 -5.15 18.02
N ASP A 203 -14.04 -5.90 19.10
CA ASP A 203 -12.99 -6.51 19.93
C ASP A 203 -12.11 -7.49 19.13
N LYS A 204 -12.63 -8.08 18.05
CA LYS A 204 -11.86 -8.96 17.16
C LYS A 204 -11.17 -8.23 16.00
N THR A 205 -11.16 -6.90 16.02
CA THR A 205 -10.49 -6.10 14.98
C THR A 205 -9.07 -5.73 15.39
N PHE A 206 -8.23 -5.40 14.40
CA PHE A 206 -6.89 -4.85 14.66
C PHE A 206 -6.93 -3.50 15.40
N LEU A 207 -8.07 -2.81 15.40
CA LEU A 207 -8.23 -1.61 16.21
C LEU A 207 -8.16 -1.92 17.71
N ALA A 208 -8.83 -2.99 18.14
CA ALA A 208 -8.88 -3.41 19.54
C ALA A 208 -7.51 -3.78 20.11
N THR A 209 -6.57 -4.25 19.27
CA THR A 209 -5.21 -4.54 19.72
C THR A 209 -4.36 -3.28 19.97
N GLN A 210 -4.84 -2.10 19.56
CA GLN A 210 -4.10 -0.84 19.61
C GLN A 210 -4.72 0.22 20.54
N MET A 211 -5.83 -0.10 21.20
CA MET A 211 -6.48 0.79 22.17
C MET A 211 -7.03 0.01 23.35
N SER A 212 -7.25 0.69 24.48
CA SER A 212 -7.89 0.03 25.62
C SER A 212 -9.36 -0.28 25.31
N GLU A 213 -9.85 -1.35 25.92
CA GLU A 213 -11.26 -1.77 25.83
C GLU A 213 -12.20 -0.61 26.19
N GLN A 214 -11.92 0.13 27.27
CA GLN A 214 -12.75 1.27 27.70
C GLN A 214 -12.80 2.39 26.64
N SER A 215 -11.68 2.63 25.96
CA SER A 215 -11.60 3.66 24.91
C SER A 215 -12.37 3.23 23.66
N LEU A 216 -12.27 1.94 23.30
CA LEU A 216 -13.02 1.37 22.19
C LEU A 216 -14.54 1.44 22.46
N GLU A 217 -14.96 0.99 23.64
CA GLU A 217 -16.36 1.00 24.06
C GLU A 217 -16.94 2.41 24.06
N SER A 218 -16.23 3.38 24.65
CA SER A 218 -16.63 4.80 24.63
C SER A 218 -16.78 5.32 23.20
N ARG A 219 -15.84 5.02 22.31
CA ARG A 219 -15.91 5.44 20.90
C ARG A 219 -17.10 4.81 20.19
N LEU A 220 -17.36 3.52 20.41
CA LEU A 220 -18.52 2.85 19.83
C LEU A 220 -19.82 3.48 20.31
N ASP A 221 -19.93 3.80 21.61
CA ASP A 221 -21.11 4.47 22.16
C ASP A 221 -21.34 5.86 21.57
N ASP A 222 -20.28 6.66 21.40
CA ASP A 222 -20.37 7.98 20.76
C ASP A 222 -20.90 7.86 19.33
N VAL A 223 -20.37 6.91 18.56
CA VAL A 223 -20.79 6.67 17.17
C VAL A 223 -22.23 6.13 17.10
N ILE A 224 -22.62 5.20 17.98
CA ILE A 224 -24.01 4.70 18.07
C ILE A 224 -24.96 5.84 18.46
N GLY A 225 -24.56 6.68 19.43
CA GLY A 225 -25.32 7.85 19.84
C GLY A 225 -25.56 8.79 18.67
N TRP A 226 -24.49 9.15 17.96
CA TRP A 226 -24.55 10.01 16.79
C TRP A 226 -25.44 9.44 15.69
N LEU A 227 -25.32 8.15 15.36
CA LEU A 227 -26.16 7.50 14.35
C LEU A 227 -27.65 7.52 14.74
N ALA A 228 -27.96 7.33 16.02
CA ALA A 228 -29.33 7.37 16.52
C ALA A 228 -29.92 8.79 16.48
N GLU A 229 -29.15 9.79 16.91
CA GLU A 229 -29.54 11.20 16.88
C GLU A 229 -29.80 11.70 15.46
N ASN A 230 -29.04 11.19 14.48
CA ASN A 230 -29.20 11.51 13.07
C ASN A 230 -30.23 10.62 12.35
N GLY A 231 -30.97 9.78 13.08
CA GLY A 231 -32.05 8.95 12.53
C GLY A 231 -31.58 7.84 11.59
N MET A 232 -30.30 7.46 11.63
CA MET A 232 -29.76 6.36 10.83
C MET A 232 -30.05 4.99 11.45
N ILE A 233 -30.17 4.94 12.78
CA ILE A 233 -30.55 3.75 13.55
C ILE A 233 -31.59 4.11 14.61
N THR A 234 -32.30 3.11 15.14
CA THR A 234 -33.27 3.28 16.25
C THR A 234 -32.85 2.41 17.43
N LYS A 235 -32.90 2.96 18.64
CA LYS A 235 -32.66 2.21 19.89
C LYS A 235 -33.98 1.63 20.38
N GLU A 236 -34.12 0.31 20.39
CA GLU A 236 -35.35 -0.41 20.79
C GLU A 236 -35.42 -0.71 22.30
N GLY A 237 -34.39 -0.33 23.07
CA GLY A 237 -34.31 -0.58 24.52
C GLY A 237 -33.49 -1.83 24.85
N GLU A 238 -33.70 -2.36 26.06
CA GLU A 238 -32.99 -3.54 26.57
C GLU A 238 -33.69 -4.84 26.13
N SER A 239 -32.90 -5.85 25.78
CA SER A 239 -33.40 -7.18 25.41
C SER A 239 -33.04 -8.21 26.49
N GLU A 240 -34.05 -8.92 27.00
CA GLU A 240 -33.86 -10.00 27.99
C GLU A 240 -33.01 -11.15 27.44
N GLU A 241 -33.10 -11.45 26.15
CA GLU A 241 -32.29 -12.47 25.47
C GLU A 241 -30.80 -12.09 25.49
N VAL A 242 -30.50 -10.81 25.22
CA VAL A 242 -29.12 -10.29 25.23
C VAL A 242 -28.56 -10.31 26.65
N LEU A 243 -29.35 -9.89 27.64
CA LEU A 243 -28.97 -9.93 29.06
C LEU A 243 -28.67 -11.36 29.53
N SER A 244 -29.48 -12.34 29.12
CA SER A 244 -29.26 -13.74 29.46
C SER A 244 -27.96 -14.26 28.86
N ARG A 245 -27.70 -13.95 27.57
CA ARG A 245 -26.47 -14.32 26.87
C ARG A 245 -25.20 -13.74 27.52
N ILE A 246 -25.26 -12.51 28.02
CA ILE A 246 -24.12 -11.89 28.72
C ILE A 246 -23.84 -12.64 30.03
N LYS A 247 -24.86 -12.89 30.84
CA LYS A 247 -24.73 -13.61 32.13
C LYS A 247 -24.18 -15.03 31.96
N GLU A 248 -24.66 -15.77 30.96
CA GLU A 248 -24.16 -17.12 30.66
C GLU A 248 -22.66 -17.11 30.35
N ARG A 249 -22.17 -16.09 29.62
CA ARG A 249 -20.76 -15.96 29.28
C ARG A 249 -19.89 -15.55 30.46
N GLU A 250 -20.36 -14.64 31.31
CA GLU A 250 -19.63 -14.28 32.54
C GLU A 250 -19.45 -15.50 33.43
N ASN A 251 -20.48 -16.34 33.55
CA ASN A 251 -20.40 -17.60 34.28
C ASN A 251 -19.40 -18.58 33.64
N SER A 252 -19.38 -18.73 32.31
CA SER A 252 -18.44 -19.63 31.63
C SER A 252 -16.99 -19.15 31.70
N THR A 253 -16.74 -17.84 31.79
CA THR A 253 -15.39 -17.27 31.87
C THR A 253 -14.80 -17.41 33.28
N SER A 254 -15.64 -17.64 34.30
CA SER A 254 -15.22 -17.89 35.68
C SER A 254 -14.74 -19.33 35.94
N GLU A 255 -15.07 -20.27 35.05
CA GLU A 255 -14.43 -21.58 35.00
C GLU A 255 -13.09 -21.41 34.28
N THR A 256 -12.03 -21.13 35.04
CA THR A 256 -10.65 -21.06 34.55
C THR A 256 -10.37 -22.21 33.58
N GLU A 257 -10.07 -21.89 32.33
CA GLU A 257 -9.38 -22.80 31.42
C GLU A 257 -8.04 -23.15 32.09
N ASP A 258 -8.01 -24.33 32.71
CA ASP A 258 -6.80 -24.96 33.22
C ASP A 258 -5.99 -25.39 31.99
N TRP A 259 -5.27 -24.42 31.41
CA TRP A 259 -4.31 -24.69 30.35
C TRP A 259 -3.26 -25.63 30.93
N GLN A 260 -3.43 -26.93 30.68
CA GLN A 260 -2.39 -27.91 30.96
C GLN A 260 -1.21 -27.55 30.07
N ASP A 261 -0.23 -26.89 30.67
CA ASP A 261 1.08 -26.53 30.11
C ASP A 261 1.94 -27.79 29.90
N GLU A 262 1.34 -28.87 29.40
CA GLU A 262 2.06 -30.09 29.07
C GLU A 262 2.82 -29.89 27.77
N MET A 263 4.14 -29.98 27.88
CA MET A 263 5.07 -29.91 26.76
C MET A 263 4.63 -30.88 25.64
N PRO A 264 4.32 -30.38 24.44
CA PRO A 264 3.82 -31.22 23.35
C PRO A 264 4.78 -32.36 23.03
N GLU A 265 4.27 -33.53 22.70
CA GLU A 265 5.12 -34.71 22.43
C GLU A 265 6.16 -34.50 21.32
N TRP A 266 5.88 -33.63 20.35
CA TRP A 266 6.83 -33.29 19.28
C TRP A 266 8.07 -32.52 19.77
N ALA A 267 8.00 -31.89 20.94
CA ALA A 267 9.14 -31.23 21.59
C ALA A 267 10.00 -32.22 22.41
N LYS A 268 9.56 -33.48 22.58
CA LYS A 268 10.29 -34.54 23.32
C LYS A 268 11.22 -35.38 22.45
N THR A 269 11.21 -35.23 21.12
CA THR A 269 12.08 -36.03 20.23
C THR A 269 13.37 -35.29 19.93
N GLY A 270 14.35 -35.48 20.80
CA GLY A 270 15.70 -34.95 20.66
C GLY A 270 16.68 -35.54 21.68
N GLU A 271 16.77 -36.87 21.73
CA GLU A 271 17.94 -37.62 22.25
C GLU A 271 18.43 -38.60 21.20
#